data_AF-A0A1Q7B401-F1
#
_entry.id   AF-A0A1Q7B401-F1
#
_cell.length_a   1.000
_cell.length_b   1.000
_cell.length_c   1.000
_cell.angle_alpha   90.00
_cell.angle_beta   90.00
_cell.angle_gamma   90.00
#
_symmetry.space_group_name_H-M   'P 1'
#
loop_
_entity.id
_entity.type
_entity.pdbx_description
1 polymer ?
#
loop_
_entity_poly.entity_id
_entity_poly.type
_entity_poly.pdbx_seq_one_letter_code
_entity_poly.pdbx_strand_id
1 'polypeptide(L)'
;MDTTQPDINEAEPFANDLLVGAQKIRDFLISLGMPESVDVYYLKKKKDWPIGKSGTEDSATLIASKRRLVRYAQKIAIPKNDAPQKTDAPTS
;
A
#
# COMPACT_ATOMS: atom_id res chain seq x y z
N MET A 1 8.57 -38.93 17.32
CA MET A 1 9.12 -37.69 16.74
C MET A 1 7.98 -37.07 15.98
N ASP A 2 7.17 -36.27 16.67
CA ASP A 2 5.99 -35.63 16.09
C ASP A 2 6.44 -34.43 15.26
N THR A 3 6.41 -34.60 13.94
CA THR A 3 6.62 -33.51 13.00
C THR A 3 5.33 -32.72 12.91
N THR A 4 5.18 -31.71 13.77
CA THR A 4 4.14 -30.69 13.60
C THR A 4 4.49 -29.85 12.37
N GLN A 5 3.99 -30.28 11.20
CA GLN A 5 3.97 -29.46 10.00
C GLN A 5 3.00 -28.29 10.23
N PRO A 6 3.42 -27.03 10.06
CA PRO A 6 2.50 -25.91 10.19
C PRO A 6 1.43 -26.02 9.08
N ASP A 7 0.18 -26.02 9.51
CA ASP A 7 -0.99 -26.02 8.64
C ASP A 7 -0.99 -24.74 7.77
N ILE A 8 -0.72 -24.91 6.49
CA ILE A 8 -0.58 -23.84 5.50
C ILE A 8 -1.94 -23.28 5.02
N ASN A 9 -3.06 -23.69 5.60
CA ASN A 9 -4.40 -23.26 5.15
C ASN A 9 -4.86 -21.89 5.67
N GLU A 10 -4.10 -21.19 6.52
CA GLU A 10 -4.46 -19.83 6.99
C GLU A 10 -4.00 -18.69 6.05
N ALA A 11 -3.43 -18.99 4.88
CA ALA A 11 -2.92 -17.97 3.94
C ALA A 11 -3.97 -17.37 2.97
N GLU A 12 -5.18 -17.94 2.91
CA GLU A 12 -6.26 -17.56 1.99
C GLU A 12 -6.67 -16.06 2.04
N PRO A 13 -6.84 -15.40 3.21
CA PRO A 13 -7.26 -14.00 3.23
C PRO A 13 -6.17 -13.02 2.75
N PHE A 14 -4.90 -13.44 2.76
CA PHE A 14 -3.77 -12.61 2.32
C PHE A 14 -3.46 -12.78 0.83
N ALA A 15 -3.74 -13.94 0.25
CA ALA A 15 -3.51 -14.21 -1.17
C ALA A 15 -4.28 -13.23 -2.07
N ASN A 16 -5.47 -12.80 -1.66
CA ASN A 16 -6.31 -11.89 -2.46
C ASN A 16 -5.98 -10.40 -2.26
N ASP A 17 -5.31 -10.04 -1.16
CA ASP A 17 -4.89 -8.65 -0.85
C ASP A 17 -3.52 -8.29 -1.46
N LEU A 18 -2.70 -9.29 -1.80
CA LEU A 18 -1.35 -9.07 -2.29
C LEU A 18 -1.30 -8.82 -3.79
N LEU A 19 -0.75 -7.67 -4.19
CA LEU A 19 -0.35 -7.36 -5.55
C LEU A 19 1.10 -7.77 -5.74
N VAL A 20 1.36 -8.61 -6.74
CA VAL A 20 2.70 -9.08 -7.11
C VAL A 20 3.04 -8.58 -8.51
N GLY A 21 4.15 -7.87 -8.62
CA GLY A 21 4.66 -7.29 -9.85
C GLY A 21 4.32 -5.82 -10.02
N ALA A 22 5.24 -5.09 -10.67
CA ALA A 22 5.12 -3.66 -10.93
C ALA A 22 3.83 -3.29 -11.67
N GLN A 23 3.47 -4.09 -12.69
CA GLN A 23 2.30 -3.85 -13.52
C GLN A 23 0.98 -3.93 -12.71
N LYS A 24 0.79 -4.98 -11.89
CA LYS A 24 -0.41 -5.11 -11.05
C LYS A 24 -0.55 -4.00 -10.03
N ILE A 25 0.57 -3.53 -9.47
CA ILE A 25 0.60 -2.40 -8.55
C ILE A 25 0.21 -1.11 -9.28
N ARG A 26 0.76 -0.88 -10.48
CA ARG A 26 0.44 0.28 -11.33
C ARG A 26 -1.05 0.32 -11.67
N ASP A 27 -1.59 -0.78 -12.19
CA ASP A 27 -3.01 -0.86 -12.59
C ASP A 27 -3.95 -0.59 -11.40
N PHE A 28 -3.60 -1.11 -10.22
CA PHE A 28 -4.36 -0.83 -9.02
C PHE A 28 -4.27 0.64 -8.62
N LEU A 29 -3.09 1.28 -8.67
CA LEU A 29 -2.95 2.71 -8.39
C LEU A 29 -3.76 3.58 -9.37
N ILE A 30 -3.77 3.22 -10.65
CA ILE A 30 -4.58 3.90 -11.67
C ILE A 30 -6.07 3.75 -11.33
N SER A 31 -6.52 2.56 -10.90
CA SER A 31 -7.90 2.35 -10.46
C SER A 31 -8.29 3.19 -9.23
N LEU A 32 -7.30 3.63 -8.43
CA LEU A 32 -7.49 4.56 -7.31
C LEU A 32 -7.45 6.05 -7.74
N GLY A 33 -7.26 6.34 -9.02
CA GLY A 33 -7.23 7.70 -9.57
C GLY A 33 -5.83 8.29 -9.78
N MET A 34 -4.76 7.50 -9.65
CA MET A 34 -3.41 7.95 -10.04
C MET A 34 -3.30 8.07 -11.58
N PRO A 35 -2.43 8.95 -12.10
CA PRO A 35 -2.23 9.08 -13.54
C PRO A 35 -1.65 7.79 -14.14
N GLU A 36 -1.99 7.51 -15.41
CA GLU A 36 -1.49 6.32 -16.12
C GLU A 36 0.04 6.29 -16.24
N SER A 37 0.69 7.45 -16.20
CA SER A 37 2.14 7.61 -16.21
C SER A 37 2.82 7.32 -14.86
N VAL A 38 2.09 6.85 -13.85
CA VAL A 38 2.65 6.53 -12.53
C VAL A 38 3.77 5.49 -12.61
N ASP A 39 4.95 5.84 -12.07
CA ASP A 39 6.11 4.95 -11.98
C ASP A 39 6.21 4.34 -10.57
N VAL A 40 5.86 3.06 -10.45
CA VAL A 40 5.89 2.30 -9.18
C VAL A 40 7.30 2.11 -8.62
N TYR A 41 8.34 2.09 -9.46
CA TYR A 41 9.73 2.01 -9.00
C TYR A 41 10.17 3.33 -8.38
N TYR A 42 9.74 4.45 -8.98
CA TYR A 42 9.93 5.77 -8.41
C TYR A 42 9.22 5.93 -7.07
N LEU A 43 7.95 5.50 -6.97
CA LEU A 43 7.18 5.51 -5.72
C LEU A 43 7.85 4.67 -4.62
N LYS A 44 8.36 3.48 -4.97
CA LYS A 44 9.14 2.63 -4.07
C LYS A 44 10.45 3.29 -3.65
N LYS A 45 11.17 3.94 -4.58
CA LYS A 45 12.46 4.61 -4.32
C LYS A 45 12.30 5.78 -3.35
N LYS A 46 11.20 6.54 -3.46
CA LYS A 46 10.85 7.60 -2.52
C LYS A 46 10.55 7.10 -1.11
N LYS A 47 10.36 5.79 -0.89
CA LYS A 47 10.00 5.16 0.40
C LYS A 47 8.71 5.67 1.05
N ASP A 48 8.00 6.57 0.39
CA ASP A 48 6.74 7.12 0.86
C ASP A 48 5.60 6.11 0.69
N TRP A 49 5.65 5.29 -0.36
CA TRP A 49 4.58 4.33 -0.66
C TRP A 49 4.82 2.95 -0.04
N PRO A 50 3.77 2.24 0.41
CA PRO A 50 3.89 0.92 1.04
C PRO A 50 4.13 -0.19 -0.01
N ILE A 51 5.21 -0.06 -0.78
CA ILE A 51 5.64 -0.97 -1.83
C ILE A 51 6.96 -1.64 -1.39
N GLY A 52 6.90 -2.96 -1.24
CA GLY A 52 8.04 -3.81 -0.88
C GLY A 52 8.67 -4.51 -2.08
N LYS A 53 9.66 -5.36 -1.76
CA LYS A 53 10.30 -6.30 -2.69
C LYS A 53 10.26 -7.69 -2.07
N SER A 54 10.09 -8.71 -2.90
CA SER A 54 10.21 -10.13 -2.52
C SER A 54 11.17 -10.83 -3.48
N GLY A 55 12.10 -11.64 -2.95
CA GLY A 55 13.17 -12.30 -3.70
C GLY A 55 14.58 -11.75 -3.38
N THR A 56 15.59 -12.32 -4.02
CA THR A 56 17.00 -11.85 -3.93
C THR A 56 17.19 -10.57 -4.74
N GLU A 57 18.24 -9.77 -4.48
CA GLU A 57 18.42 -8.46 -5.15
C GLU A 57 18.32 -8.51 -6.68
N ASP A 58 18.83 -9.58 -7.30
CA ASP A 58 18.82 -9.80 -8.76
C ASP A 58 17.46 -10.29 -9.31
N SER A 59 16.57 -10.80 -8.46
CA SER A 59 15.26 -11.36 -8.85
C SER A 59 14.07 -10.73 -8.12
N ALA A 60 14.32 -9.60 -7.45
CA ALA A 60 13.35 -9.00 -6.53
C ALA A 60 12.13 -8.45 -7.27
N THR A 61 10.98 -9.06 -7.04
CA THR A 61 9.68 -8.63 -7.56
C THR A 61 9.04 -7.62 -6.61
N LEU A 62 8.44 -6.54 -7.15
CA LEU A 62 7.70 -5.59 -6.32
C LEU A 62 6.42 -6.24 -5.78
N ILE A 63 6.15 -6.00 -4.50
CA ILE A 63 4.92 -6.47 -3.85
C ILE A 63 4.27 -5.35 -3.05
N ALA A 64 2.93 -5.31 -3.01
CA ALA A 64 2.20 -4.36 -2.20
C ALA A 64 0.84 -4.93 -1.77
N SER A 65 0.37 -4.54 -0.59
CA SER A 65 -0.98 -4.86 -0.12
C SER A 65 -1.97 -3.82 -0.66
N LYS A 66 -3.09 -4.27 -1.25
CA LYS A 66 -4.17 -3.39 -1.74
C LYS A 66 -4.67 -2.50 -0.60
N ARG A 67 -4.96 -3.09 0.58
CA ARG A 67 -5.41 -2.34 1.77
C ARG A 67 -4.44 -1.25 2.19
N ARG A 68 -3.13 -1.52 2.18
CA ARG A 68 -2.12 -0.51 2.55
C ARG A 68 -2.05 0.61 1.52
N LEU A 69 -2.11 0.28 0.23
CA LEU A 69 -2.12 1.27 -0.85
C LEU A 69 -3.36 2.18 -0.77
N VAL A 70 -4.56 1.62 -0.54
CA VAL A 70 -5.79 2.40 -0.39
C VAL A 70 -5.70 3.36 0.80
N ARG A 71 -5.30 2.87 1.98
CA ARG A 71 -5.15 3.72 3.17
C ARG A 71 -4.14 4.84 2.93
N TYR A 72 -3.05 4.53 2.24
CA TYR A 72 -2.03 5.53 1.94
C TYR A 72 -2.55 6.57 0.94
N ALA A 73 -3.20 6.13 -0.14
CA ALA A 73 -3.82 6.98 -1.14
C ALA A 73 -4.86 7.93 -0.51
N GLN A 74 -5.73 7.42 0.38
CA GLN A 74 -6.68 8.23 1.13
C GLN A 74 -5.97 9.27 2.01
N LYS A 75 -4.90 8.88 2.71
CA LYS A 75 -4.14 9.79 3.58
C LYS A 75 -3.50 10.95 2.82
N ILE A 76 -3.05 10.74 1.58
CA ILE A 76 -2.45 11.80 0.77
C ILE A 76 -3.49 12.59 -0.04
N ALA A 77 -4.64 11.98 -0.35
CA ALA A 77 -5.75 12.64 -1.03
C ALA A 77 -6.54 13.56 -0.08
N ILE A 78 -6.59 13.22 1.21
CA ILE A 78 -7.09 14.14 2.24
C ILE A 78 -6.04 15.23 2.42
N PRO A 79 -6.30 16.49 2.02
CA PRO A 79 -5.38 17.57 2.31
C PRO A 79 -5.18 17.64 3.83
N LYS A 80 -3.93 17.81 4.26
CA LYS A 80 -3.53 17.96 5.67
C LYS A 80 -4.10 19.23 6.36
N ASN A 81 -5.16 19.83 5.81
CA ASN A 81 -5.69 21.13 6.18
C ASN A 81 -7.04 21.12 6.87
N ASP A 82 -7.65 19.95 7.12
CA ASP A 82 -8.82 19.85 8.01
C ASP A 82 -8.41 19.33 9.40
N ALA A 83 -7.37 19.96 9.98
CA ALA A 83 -7.37 20.05 11.43
C ALA A 83 -8.55 20.97 11.79
N PRO A 84 -9.54 20.54 12.59
CA PRO A 84 -10.55 21.47 13.07
C PRO A 84 -9.79 22.55 13.84
N GLN A 85 -9.71 23.75 13.26
CA GLN A 85 -9.34 24.94 14.00
C GLN A 85 -10.30 24.96 15.17
N LYS A 86 -9.77 24.85 16.38
CA LYS A 86 -10.53 25.14 17.60
C LYS A 86 -11.09 26.54 17.37
N THR A 87 -12.37 26.62 17.10
CA THR A 87 -13.12 27.86 17.08
C THR A 87 -12.87 28.52 18.42
N ASP A 88 -12.14 29.62 18.41
CA ASP A 88 -12.16 30.60 19.49
C ASP A 88 -13.63 30.93 19.75
N ALA A 89 -14.15 30.42 20.87
CA ALA A 89 -15.45 30.84 21.35
C ALA A 89 -15.28 32.26 21.91
N PRO A 90 -16.00 33.27 21.38
CA PRO A 90 -16.17 34.51 22.12
C PRO A 90 -17.19 34.20 23.21
N THR A 91 -16.81 34.31 24.48
CA THR A 91 -17.79 34.36 25.56
C THR A 91 -17.36 35.43 26.54
N SER A 92 -18.16 36.50 26.46
CA SER A 92 -18.44 37.64 27.33
C SER A 92 -17.70 37.81 28.64
#